data_AF-A0A7X6HN06-F1
#
_entry.id   AF-A0A7X6HN06-F1
#
_cell.length_a   1.000
_cell.length_b   1.000
_cell.length_c   1.000
_cell.angle_alpha   90.00
_cell.angle_beta   90.00
_cell.angle_gamma   90.00
#
_symmetry.space_group_name_H-M   'P 1'
#
loop_
_entity.id
_entity.type
_entity.pdbx_description
1 polymer ?
#
loop_
_entity_poly.entity_id
_entity_poly.type
_entity_poly.pdbx_seq_one_letter_code
_entity_poly.pdbx_strand_id
1 'polypeptide(L)'
;MLGLSELPTCPGLFCGSRARDGILSRMRIPGGILNVQQCGAIANLVDRYSNGYLQVTNRANLQIRNLNSAISPEVWHNLQKLGLASHCVEIDPIRNIMASPTAGIDRQQLLDTRPLVKAWDNYLQTHPELAELSPKFSVGFEGGESVAIDTFRNDILLTAVQSADSEIVFLLHFNGDSTGIIIKQSECIAVLAALANTYLEYSKNQPRIEEKKPRLRHLLADLGVENYLERVQQNLPFLGQITSCTFLKNRQDTCSTNSKFDCGVGILPAHSISEKPIEHYQHLGIHPQQQSGFSYIGIALTLGRLKSQQLRDLANLAQNFGRGILRLTPWQNLLISDIPNHRIYELEKSIAHLGLHSSATNLDSCLVACAGSSGCASAITDTQSDALTMVKDLAQKLKIDRPINIHFSGCQKFCAQHNPIDITLVGIQISQGNKTIAGYDIYAGKTDSPFGRLIFHAVILAEISNSIAQMLRVYQRFRAPDESFGVFIDRLSIYKLQQLLIQENPN
;
A
#
# COMPACT_ATOMS: atom_id res chain seq x y z
N MET A 1 20.51 -14.49 22.01
CA MET A 1 20.58 -14.24 20.55
C MET A 1 20.02 -15.47 19.88
N LEU A 2 18.93 -15.32 19.12
CA LEU A 2 18.40 -16.41 18.30
C LEU A 2 19.48 -16.81 17.30
N GLY A 3 19.71 -18.12 17.15
CA GLY A 3 20.66 -18.64 16.17
C GLY A 3 20.27 -18.16 14.78
N LEU A 4 21.24 -17.97 13.89
CA LEU A 4 20.99 -17.43 12.55
C LEU A 4 19.89 -18.23 11.79
N SER A 5 19.71 -19.54 12.07
CA SER A 5 18.66 -20.41 11.52
C SER A 5 17.23 -20.20 12.06
N GLU A 6 17.02 -19.36 13.08
CA GLU A 6 15.74 -19.19 13.80
C GLU A 6 15.00 -17.89 13.45
N LEU A 7 15.46 -17.14 12.44
CA LEU A 7 14.86 -15.86 12.09
C LEU A 7 13.49 -16.02 11.39
N PRO A 8 12.49 -15.20 11.76
CA PRO A 8 11.14 -15.31 11.22
C PRO A 8 11.05 -14.95 9.74
N THR A 9 10.04 -15.51 9.05
CA THR A 9 9.76 -15.21 7.63
C THR A 9 9.28 -13.77 7.40
N CYS A 10 8.60 -13.16 8.38
CA CYS A 10 8.12 -11.78 8.31
C CYS A 10 8.96 -10.90 9.24
N PRO A 11 9.58 -9.81 8.74
CA PRO A 11 10.45 -8.99 9.56
C PRO A 11 9.67 -8.10 10.54
N GLY A 12 10.08 -8.11 11.79
CA GLY A 12 9.89 -7.01 12.73
C GLY A 12 11.10 -6.07 12.73
N LEU A 13 11.09 -5.07 13.60
CA LEU A 13 12.25 -4.25 13.91
C LEU A 13 13.23 -5.02 14.83
N PHE A 14 12.73 -5.67 15.88
CA PHE A 14 13.54 -6.45 16.83
C PHE A 14 13.97 -7.80 16.26
N CYS A 15 13.08 -8.43 15.48
CA CYS A 15 13.30 -9.72 14.86
C CYS A 15 13.28 -9.57 13.33
N GLY A 16 14.44 -9.23 12.76
CA GLY A 16 14.61 -9.14 11.32
C GLY A 16 14.41 -10.50 10.61
N SER A 17 14.23 -10.45 9.30
CA SER A 17 14.15 -11.64 8.44
C SER A 17 15.39 -11.73 7.54
N ARG A 18 15.79 -12.95 7.17
CA ARG A 18 16.86 -13.14 6.18
C ARG A 18 16.38 -12.76 4.79
N ALA A 19 17.15 -11.89 4.13
CA ALA A 19 17.06 -11.58 2.72
C ALA A 19 18.39 -11.93 2.02
N ARG A 20 18.43 -11.87 0.69
CA ARG A 20 19.67 -12.19 -0.07
C ARG A 20 20.80 -11.19 0.16
N ASP A 21 20.43 -9.94 0.45
CA ASP A 21 21.31 -8.81 0.73
C ASP A 21 21.54 -8.59 2.24
N GLY A 22 21.25 -9.60 3.07
CA GLY A 22 21.50 -9.57 4.52
C GLY A 22 20.22 -9.55 5.36
N ILE A 23 20.31 -8.98 6.57
CA ILE A 23 19.17 -8.89 7.48
C ILE A 23 18.28 -7.71 7.07
N LEU A 24 17.00 -8.01 6.82
CA LEU A 24 15.94 -7.04 6.58
C LEU A 24 15.14 -6.85 7.87
N SER A 25 15.11 -5.62 8.38
CA SER A 25 14.22 -5.22 9.46
C SER A 25 13.17 -4.24 8.96
N ARG A 26 12.01 -4.23 9.61
CA ARG A 26 10.88 -3.36 9.27
C ARG A 26 10.44 -2.61 10.52
N MET A 27 10.53 -1.29 10.46
CA MET A 27 10.03 -0.40 11.49
C MET A 27 8.57 -0.04 11.21
N ARG A 28 7.69 -0.33 12.17
CA ARG A 28 6.26 -0.03 12.08
C ARG A 28 6.03 1.45 12.40
N ILE A 29 5.37 2.18 11.50
CA ILE A 29 5.04 3.60 11.70
C ILE A 29 3.50 3.75 11.64
N PRO A 30 2.77 3.58 12.75
CA PRO A 30 1.31 3.66 12.76
C PRO A 30 0.80 4.94 12.10
N GLY A 31 -0.08 4.80 11.09
CA GLY A 31 -0.60 5.94 10.31
C GLY A 31 0.43 6.65 9.42
N GLY A 32 1.68 6.18 9.37
CA GLY A 32 2.74 6.76 8.54
C GLY A 32 3.28 8.10 9.04
N ILE A 33 3.00 8.53 10.27
CA ILE A 33 3.37 9.84 10.77
C ILE A 33 4.71 9.80 11.51
N LEU A 34 5.64 10.68 11.13
CA LEU A 34 6.95 10.84 11.76
C LEU A 34 7.18 12.31 12.15
N ASN A 35 7.72 12.53 13.34
CA ASN A 35 8.22 13.84 13.75
C ASN A 35 9.74 13.97 13.52
N VAL A 36 10.26 15.19 13.65
CA VAL A 36 11.69 15.52 13.44
C VAL A 36 12.62 14.66 14.30
N GLN A 37 12.31 14.49 15.58
CA GLN A 37 13.14 13.73 16.52
C GLN A 37 13.22 12.26 16.12
N GLN A 38 12.09 11.68 15.71
CA GLN A 38 11.99 10.32 15.18
C GLN A 38 12.82 10.18 13.89
N CYS A 39 12.69 11.10 12.94
CA CYS A 39 13.50 11.11 11.72
C CYS A 39 15.00 11.11 12.01
N GLY A 40 15.45 11.94 12.96
CA GLY A 40 16.86 11.99 13.38
C GLY A 40 17.35 10.67 13.99
N ALA A 41 16.53 10.02 14.83
CA ALA A 41 16.85 8.73 15.43
C ALA A 41 16.91 7.60 14.38
N ILE A 42 15.99 7.60 13.42
CA ILE A 42 15.99 6.65 12.29
C ILE A 42 17.25 6.83 11.44
N ALA A 43 17.59 8.07 11.09
CA ALA A 43 18.79 8.35 10.30
C ALA A 43 20.06 7.89 11.04
N ASN A 44 20.18 8.17 12.35
CA ASN A 44 21.30 7.69 13.18
C ASN A 44 21.40 6.15 13.18
N LEU A 45 20.27 5.47 13.27
CA LEU A 45 20.21 4.01 13.25
C LEU A 45 20.72 3.47 11.90
N VAL A 46 20.24 4.03 10.79
CA VAL A 46 20.62 3.61 9.44
C VAL A 46 22.10 3.90 9.15
N ASP A 47 22.61 5.06 9.56
CA ASP A 47 24.03 5.44 9.40
C ASP A 47 24.97 4.50 10.15
N ARG A 48 24.58 4.05 11.35
CA ARG A 48 25.44 3.23 12.20
C ARG A 48 25.38 1.74 11.88
N TYR A 49 24.20 1.21 11.54
CA TYR A 49 23.96 -0.24 11.49
C TYR A 49 23.63 -0.78 10.09
N SER A 50 23.52 0.08 9.08
CA SER A 50 23.12 -0.28 7.72
C SER A 50 24.02 0.45 6.69
N ASN A 51 23.57 0.53 5.45
CA ASN A 51 24.28 1.10 4.30
C ASN A 51 23.79 2.51 3.92
N GLY A 52 23.24 3.26 4.89
CA GLY A 52 22.91 4.68 4.70
C GLY A 52 21.60 4.96 3.95
N TYR A 53 20.78 3.94 3.65
CA TYR A 53 19.45 4.13 3.07
C TYR A 53 18.38 3.31 3.80
N LEU A 54 17.14 3.76 3.62
CA LEU A 54 15.92 3.09 4.03
C LEU A 54 14.91 3.07 2.87
N GLN A 55 13.89 2.24 2.99
CA GLN A 55 12.82 2.14 2.01
C GLN A 55 11.46 2.37 2.65
N VAL A 56 10.69 3.32 2.11
CA VAL A 56 9.26 3.47 2.43
C VAL A 56 8.50 2.33 1.75
N THR A 57 7.67 1.62 2.51
CA THR A 57 6.95 0.45 2.00
C THR A 57 5.53 0.78 1.55
N ASN A 58 4.91 -0.17 0.85
CA ASN A 58 3.51 -0.10 0.43
C ASN A 58 2.44 -0.16 1.55
N ARG A 59 2.86 0.07 2.79
CA ARG A 59 2.01 0.13 3.99
C ARG A 59 2.45 1.28 4.90
N ALA A 60 3.15 2.28 4.35
CA ALA A 60 3.69 3.43 5.06
C ALA A 60 4.60 3.04 6.25
N ASN A 61 5.39 1.97 6.10
CA ASN A 61 6.46 1.61 7.04
C ASN A 61 7.82 2.05 6.50
N LEU A 62 8.85 1.81 7.31
CA LEU A 62 10.25 1.87 6.88
C LEU A 62 10.89 0.48 6.90
N GLN A 63 11.65 0.16 5.85
CA GLN A 63 12.51 -1.01 5.77
C GLN A 63 13.98 -0.60 5.84
N ILE A 64 14.74 -1.30 6.66
CA ILE A 64 16.18 -1.18 6.80
C ILE A 64 16.78 -2.50 6.36
N ARG A 65 17.60 -2.46 5.30
CA ARG A 65 18.24 -3.64 4.71
C ARG A 65 19.70 -3.70 5.15
N ASN A 66 20.30 -4.87 5.00
CA ASN A 66 21.71 -5.10 5.27
C ASN A 66 22.14 -4.60 6.67
N LEU A 67 21.38 -4.96 7.72
CA LEU A 67 21.84 -4.71 9.08
C LEU A 67 23.13 -5.51 9.33
N ASN A 68 24.22 -4.79 9.58
CA ASN A 68 25.58 -5.34 9.59
C ASN A 68 26.10 -5.68 11.00
N SER A 69 25.38 -5.28 12.04
CA SER A 69 25.77 -5.46 13.44
C SER A 69 24.56 -5.44 14.37
N ALA A 70 24.74 -5.97 15.58
CA ALA A 70 23.70 -5.97 16.60
C ALA A 70 23.47 -4.56 17.15
N ILE A 71 22.21 -4.15 17.25
CA ILE A 71 21.82 -2.87 17.83
C ILE A 71 21.94 -2.93 19.35
N SER A 72 22.60 -1.94 19.95
CA SER A 72 22.85 -1.89 21.39
C SER A 72 21.56 -1.67 22.20
N PRO A 73 21.46 -2.16 23.46
CA PRO A 73 20.31 -1.95 24.33
C PRO A 73 19.91 -0.47 24.52
N GLU A 74 20.89 0.44 24.59
CA GLU A 74 20.64 1.89 24.72
C GLU A 74 19.86 2.44 23.51
N VAL A 75 20.26 2.05 22.29
CA VAL A 75 19.57 2.43 21.06
C VAL A 75 18.16 1.85 21.04
N TRP A 76 17.96 0.61 21.48
CA TRP A 76 16.63 0.03 21.59
C TRP A 76 15.72 0.80 22.55
N HIS A 77 16.23 1.10 23.74
CA HIS A 77 15.50 1.88 24.74
C HIS A 77 15.12 3.26 24.20
N ASN A 78 16.03 3.93 23.49
CA ASN A 78 15.75 5.21 22.85
C ASN A 78 14.67 5.11 21.77
N LEU A 79 14.73 4.08 20.90
CA LEU A 79 13.69 3.87 19.88
C LEU A 79 12.32 3.60 20.51
N GLN A 80 12.25 2.83 21.58
CA GLN A 80 11.01 2.60 22.34
C GLN A 80 10.48 3.89 22.96
N LYS A 81 11.34 4.68 23.62
CA LYS A 81 10.97 5.98 24.19
C LYS A 81 10.41 6.96 23.15
N LEU A 82 10.90 6.89 21.92
CA LEU A 82 10.43 7.70 20.79
C LEU A 82 9.18 7.15 20.10
N GLY A 83 8.67 5.99 20.54
CA GLY A 83 7.54 5.30 19.89
C GLY A 83 7.87 4.71 18.52
N LEU A 84 9.15 4.51 18.20
CA LEU A 84 9.63 3.90 16.95
C LEU A 84 9.80 2.39 17.05
N ALA A 85 9.82 1.86 18.27
CA ALA A 85 9.88 0.44 18.56
C ALA A 85 8.80 0.09 19.58
N SER A 86 8.18 -1.08 19.44
CA SER A 86 7.15 -1.54 20.37
C SER A 86 7.70 -1.75 21.78
N HIS A 87 6.92 -1.41 22.81
CA HIS A 87 7.22 -1.78 24.19
C HIS A 87 7.00 -3.28 24.44
N CYS A 88 6.06 -3.90 23.71
CA CYS A 88 5.88 -5.36 23.66
C CYS A 88 6.56 -5.90 22.41
N VAL A 89 7.69 -6.59 22.58
CA VAL A 89 8.52 -7.08 21.46
C VAL A 89 7.79 -8.15 20.65
N GLU A 90 6.91 -8.90 21.28
CA GLU A 90 6.18 -10.02 20.70
C GLU A 90 5.22 -9.57 19.59
N ILE A 91 4.63 -8.38 19.69
CA ILE A 91 3.71 -7.83 18.68
C ILE A 91 4.41 -7.11 17.52
N ASP A 92 5.73 -6.87 17.63
CA ASP A 92 6.52 -6.15 16.63
C ASP A 92 6.40 -6.70 15.18
N PRO A 93 6.24 -8.02 14.95
CA PRO A 93 6.01 -8.56 13.62
C PRO A 93 4.62 -8.26 13.02
N ILE A 94 3.63 -7.80 13.79
CA ILE A 94 2.30 -7.45 13.26
C ILE A 94 2.43 -6.32 12.23
N ARG A 95 1.56 -6.30 11.20
CA ARG A 95 1.65 -5.26 10.17
C ARG A 95 1.32 -3.87 10.71
N ASN A 96 1.67 -2.87 9.91
CA ASN A 96 1.27 -1.50 10.18
C ASN A 96 -0.23 -1.31 10.19
N ILE A 97 -0.63 -0.34 11.00
CA ILE A 97 -1.96 0.24 11.02
C ILE A 97 -1.97 1.34 9.95
N MET A 98 -2.70 1.10 8.87
CA MET A 98 -2.76 2.06 7.76
C MET A 98 -3.84 3.10 8.01
N ALA A 99 -3.58 4.33 7.57
CA ALA A 99 -4.58 5.38 7.44
C ALA A 99 -4.23 6.24 6.23
N SER A 100 -5.15 7.09 5.79
CA SER A 100 -4.84 8.08 4.77
C SER A 100 -3.67 8.97 5.22
N PRO A 101 -2.69 9.25 4.34
CA PRO A 101 -1.63 10.19 4.67
C PRO A 101 -2.14 11.63 4.81
N THR A 102 -3.34 11.94 4.31
CA THR A 102 -4.00 13.25 4.48
C THR A 102 -4.97 13.29 5.66
N ALA A 103 -5.06 12.23 6.48
CA ALA A 103 -5.87 12.23 7.70
C ALA A 103 -5.56 13.45 8.59
N GLY A 104 -6.63 14.15 9.00
CA GLY A 104 -6.60 15.38 9.79
C GLY A 104 -6.31 16.67 9.01
N ILE A 105 -6.05 16.61 7.70
CA ILE A 105 -5.80 17.80 6.85
C ILE A 105 -6.55 17.78 5.51
N ASP A 106 -7.15 16.66 5.14
CA ASP A 106 -7.83 16.49 3.87
C ASP A 106 -9.11 17.34 3.83
N ARG A 107 -9.42 17.93 2.68
CA ARG A 107 -10.62 18.76 2.49
C ARG A 107 -11.92 17.96 2.45
N GLN A 108 -11.84 16.69 2.07
CA GLN A 108 -13.00 15.82 1.89
C GLN A 108 -13.25 14.91 3.09
N GLN A 109 -12.33 14.87 4.07
CA GLN A 109 -12.49 14.00 5.24
C GLN A 109 -13.79 14.28 5.98
N LEU A 110 -14.48 13.21 6.35
CA LEU A 110 -15.58 13.23 7.30
C LEU A 110 -15.03 13.27 8.73
N LEU A 111 -13.98 12.50 9.00
CA LEU A 111 -13.42 12.34 10.34
C LEU A 111 -11.89 12.18 10.32
N ASP A 112 -11.21 12.78 11.29
CA ASP A 112 -9.80 12.50 11.55
C ASP A 112 -9.62 11.13 12.22
N THR A 113 -9.00 10.19 11.51
CA THR A 113 -8.78 8.81 11.97
C THR A 113 -7.51 8.61 12.80
N ARG A 114 -6.63 9.61 12.91
CA ARG A 114 -5.37 9.50 13.67
C ARG A 114 -5.56 9.08 15.14
N PRO A 115 -6.61 9.55 15.87
CA PRO A 115 -6.89 9.07 17.22
C PRO A 115 -7.20 7.57 17.28
N LEU A 116 -7.90 7.01 16.28
CA LEU A 116 -8.21 5.57 16.20
C LEU A 116 -6.97 4.74 15.91
N VAL A 117 -6.09 5.21 15.01
CA VAL A 117 -4.78 4.60 14.76
C VAL A 117 -3.99 4.48 16.06
N LYS A 118 -3.89 5.58 16.82
CA LYS A 118 -3.18 5.60 18.10
C LYS A 118 -3.84 4.70 19.14
N ALA A 119 -5.17 4.71 19.24
CA ALA A 119 -5.89 3.88 20.20
C ALA A 119 -5.72 2.39 19.91
N TRP A 120 -5.75 1.98 18.64
CA TRP A 120 -5.49 0.60 18.25
C TRP A 120 -4.03 0.20 18.47
N ASP A 121 -3.08 1.09 18.16
CA ASP A 121 -1.66 0.84 18.46
C ASP A 121 -1.41 0.63 19.95
N ASN A 122 -1.97 1.49 20.80
CA ASN A 122 -1.92 1.34 22.25
C ASN A 122 -2.54 0.02 22.71
N TYR A 123 -3.69 -0.35 22.14
CA TYR A 123 -4.35 -1.63 22.45
C TYR A 123 -3.42 -2.81 22.15
N LEU A 124 -2.80 -2.85 20.97
CA LEU A 124 -1.84 -3.92 20.64
C LEU A 124 -0.70 -3.98 21.66
N GLN A 125 -0.16 -2.84 22.07
CA GLN A 125 0.96 -2.77 23.01
C GLN A 125 0.63 -3.28 24.42
N THR A 126 -0.65 -3.29 24.82
CA THR A 126 -1.10 -3.78 26.13
C THR A 126 -1.68 -5.20 26.09
N HIS A 127 -1.72 -5.85 24.93
CA HIS A 127 -2.33 -7.19 24.72
C HIS A 127 -1.33 -8.14 24.03
N PRO A 128 -0.28 -8.59 24.74
CA PRO A 128 0.80 -9.40 24.18
C PRO A 128 0.32 -10.74 23.60
N GLU A 129 -0.82 -11.27 24.03
CA GLU A 129 -1.43 -12.47 23.47
C GLU A 129 -1.76 -12.33 21.97
N LEU A 130 -1.96 -11.11 21.47
CA LEU A 130 -2.18 -10.84 20.04
C LEU A 130 -0.93 -11.06 19.18
N ALA A 131 0.25 -11.20 19.78
CA ALA A 131 1.47 -11.62 19.07
C ALA A 131 1.32 -12.99 18.39
N GLU A 132 0.38 -13.81 18.87
CA GLU A 132 0.07 -15.10 18.27
C GLU A 132 -0.74 -15.00 16.97
N LEU A 133 -1.26 -13.83 16.61
CA LEU A 133 -1.83 -13.60 15.28
C LEU A 133 -0.79 -13.81 14.16
N SER A 134 -1.29 -13.95 12.93
CA SER A 134 -0.42 -13.93 11.76
C SER A 134 0.33 -12.59 11.70
N PRO A 135 1.67 -12.58 11.45
CA PRO A 135 2.42 -11.34 11.18
C PRO A 135 1.91 -10.56 9.95
N LYS A 136 1.00 -11.17 9.17
CA LYS A 136 0.31 -10.56 8.04
C LYS A 136 -1.02 -9.92 8.40
N PHE A 137 -1.52 -10.05 9.63
CA PHE A 137 -2.74 -9.38 10.08
C PHE A 137 -2.60 -7.87 9.95
N SER A 138 -3.60 -7.23 9.34
CA SER A 138 -3.59 -5.82 8.98
C SER A 138 -4.91 -5.13 9.26
N VAL A 139 -4.81 -3.93 9.86
CA VAL A 139 -5.93 -3.04 10.13
C VAL A 139 -5.71 -1.70 9.41
N GLY A 140 -6.77 -1.16 8.82
CA GLY A 140 -6.80 0.17 8.22
C GLY A 140 -7.95 1.01 8.74
N PHE A 141 -7.77 2.33 8.75
CA PHE A 141 -8.83 3.31 9.02
C PHE A 141 -8.89 4.34 7.90
N GLU A 142 -10.09 4.62 7.41
CA GLU A 142 -10.36 5.68 6.43
C GLU A 142 -11.39 6.65 6.99
N GLY A 143 -11.08 7.94 6.86
CA GLY A 143 -11.90 9.05 7.32
C GLY A 143 -12.76 9.68 6.23
N GLY A 144 -12.74 9.14 4.99
CA GLY A 144 -13.36 9.76 3.82
C GLY A 144 -12.47 10.78 3.12
N GLU A 145 -11.16 10.71 3.34
CA GLU A 145 -10.17 11.54 2.66
C GLU A 145 -10.16 11.29 1.14
N SER A 146 -9.74 12.29 0.35
CA SER A 146 -9.60 12.13 -1.10
C SER A 146 -8.40 11.25 -1.48
N VAL A 147 -7.38 11.20 -0.61
CA VAL A 147 -6.25 10.26 -0.70
C VAL A 147 -6.58 8.97 0.08
N ALA A 148 -7.47 8.16 -0.48
CA ALA A 148 -7.95 6.91 0.11
C ALA A 148 -6.93 5.76 0.03
N ILE A 149 -6.94 4.87 1.02
CA ILE A 149 -6.10 3.67 1.11
C ILE A 149 -6.86 2.38 0.78
N ASP A 150 -8.13 2.46 0.42
CA ASP A 150 -9.03 1.36 -0.02
C ASP A 150 -8.42 0.45 -1.10
N THR A 151 -7.59 1.01 -1.98
CA THR A 151 -6.82 0.28 -2.99
C THR A 151 -5.80 -0.70 -2.39
N PHE A 152 -5.41 -0.51 -1.13
CA PHE A 152 -4.50 -1.39 -0.38
C PHE A 152 -5.31 -2.34 0.52
N ARG A 153 -5.39 -3.61 0.13
CA ARG A 153 -6.11 -4.62 0.92
C ARG A 153 -5.59 -4.72 2.36
N ASN A 154 -6.51 -4.56 3.31
CA ASN A 154 -6.33 -4.85 4.73
C ASN A 154 -7.20 -6.05 5.11
N ASP A 155 -6.78 -6.83 6.11
CA ASP A 155 -7.63 -7.90 6.63
C ASP A 155 -8.92 -7.29 7.21
N ILE A 156 -8.80 -6.17 7.92
CA ILE A 156 -9.91 -5.35 8.42
C ILE A 156 -9.70 -3.89 8.00
N LEU A 157 -10.71 -3.26 7.42
CA LEU A 157 -10.73 -1.83 7.13
C LEU A 157 -12.02 -1.23 7.71
N LEU A 158 -11.89 -0.12 8.42
CA LEU A 158 -13.02 0.69 8.88
C LEU A 158 -13.06 1.99 8.09
N THR A 159 -14.12 2.22 7.32
CA THR A 159 -14.26 3.40 6.47
C THR A 159 -15.38 4.28 6.98
N ALA A 160 -15.08 5.55 7.26
CA ALA A 160 -16.05 6.53 7.72
C ALA A 160 -17.06 6.84 6.60
N VAL A 161 -18.34 6.81 6.95
CA VAL A 161 -19.45 7.16 6.08
C VAL A 161 -20.44 8.01 6.86
N GLN A 162 -21.19 8.86 6.16
CA GLN A 162 -22.30 9.58 6.76
C GLN A 162 -23.56 8.72 6.69
N SER A 163 -24.19 8.49 7.84
CA SER A 163 -25.45 7.74 7.94
C SER A 163 -26.64 8.55 7.42
N ALA A 164 -27.80 7.89 7.27
CA ALA A 164 -29.05 8.57 6.92
C ALA A 164 -29.44 9.68 7.92
N ASP A 165 -29.08 9.50 9.20
CA ASP A 165 -29.33 10.46 10.27
C ASP A 165 -28.23 11.53 10.39
N SER A 166 -27.36 11.65 9.38
CA SER A 166 -26.22 12.56 9.33
C SER A 166 -25.13 12.32 10.39
N GLU A 167 -25.17 11.21 11.11
CA GLU A 167 -24.09 10.79 12.02
C GLU A 167 -22.93 10.20 11.23
N ILE A 168 -21.69 10.45 11.67
CA ILE A 168 -20.51 9.81 11.10
C ILE A 168 -20.29 8.47 11.80
N VAL A 169 -20.29 7.41 11.01
CA VAL A 169 -20.16 6.02 11.46
C VAL A 169 -19.12 5.31 10.60
N PHE A 170 -18.68 4.12 11.01
CA PHE A 170 -17.71 3.32 10.28
C PHE A 170 -18.36 2.08 9.66
N LEU A 171 -18.17 1.90 8.36
CA LEU A 171 -18.48 0.66 7.66
C LEU A 171 -17.33 -0.33 7.84
N LEU A 172 -17.66 -1.57 8.20
CA LEU A 172 -16.69 -2.66 8.35
C LEU A 172 -16.45 -3.37 7.01
N HIS A 173 -15.18 -3.54 6.67
CA HIS A 173 -14.75 -4.31 5.50
C HIS A 173 -13.79 -5.43 5.89
N PHE A 174 -13.91 -6.57 5.22
CA PHE A 174 -12.95 -7.68 5.30
C PHE A 174 -12.28 -7.91 3.95
N ASN A 175 -10.94 -7.91 3.91
CA ASN A 175 -10.16 -8.10 2.69
C ASN A 175 -10.51 -7.15 1.51
N GLY A 176 -11.14 -6.01 1.79
CA GLY A 176 -11.63 -5.03 0.82
C GLY A 176 -13.14 -5.08 0.58
N ASP A 177 -13.81 -6.16 0.97
CA ASP A 177 -15.24 -6.35 0.74
C ASP A 177 -16.05 -5.80 1.93
N SER A 178 -17.05 -4.96 1.66
CA SER A 178 -17.95 -4.42 2.70
C SER A 178 -18.82 -5.53 3.29
N THR A 179 -18.99 -5.51 4.61
CA THR A 179 -19.90 -6.43 5.32
C THR A 179 -21.31 -5.84 5.47
N GLY A 180 -21.48 -4.54 5.21
CA GLY A 180 -22.71 -3.80 5.53
C GLY A 180 -22.87 -3.44 7.01
N ILE A 181 -21.95 -3.86 7.90
CA ILE A 181 -22.03 -3.55 9.33
C ILE A 181 -21.52 -2.14 9.59
N ILE A 182 -22.33 -1.39 10.34
CA ILE A 182 -22.05 -0.04 10.79
C ILE A 182 -21.59 -0.07 12.26
N ILE A 183 -20.53 0.66 12.58
CA ILE A 183 -19.92 0.74 13.91
C ILE A 183 -19.82 2.22 14.31
N LYS A 184 -20.25 2.56 15.53
CA LYS A 184 -20.05 3.92 16.04
C LYS A 184 -18.58 4.18 16.32
N GLN A 185 -18.12 5.42 16.13
CA GLN A 185 -16.72 5.79 16.37
C GLN A 185 -16.23 5.37 17.77
N SER A 186 -17.07 5.50 18.80
CA SER A 186 -16.74 5.12 20.19
C SER A 186 -16.56 3.62 20.40
N GLU A 187 -17.09 2.79 19.50
CA GLU A 187 -17.11 1.33 19.60
C GLU A 187 -16.00 0.69 18.74
N CYS A 188 -15.39 1.42 17.81
CA CYS A 188 -14.43 0.88 16.84
C CYS A 188 -13.32 0.04 17.49
N ILE A 189 -12.70 0.51 18.57
CA ILE A 189 -11.59 -0.22 19.22
C ILE A 189 -12.09 -1.49 19.91
N ALA A 190 -13.25 -1.45 20.55
CA ALA A 190 -13.84 -2.62 21.19
C ALA A 190 -14.23 -3.69 20.15
N VAL A 191 -14.83 -3.27 19.03
CA VAL A 191 -15.18 -4.18 17.93
C VAL A 191 -13.92 -4.79 17.31
N LEU A 192 -12.89 -3.98 17.04
CA LEU A 192 -11.61 -4.46 16.51
C LEU A 192 -10.93 -5.46 17.46
N ALA A 193 -10.96 -5.20 18.76
CA ALA A 193 -10.44 -6.10 19.78
C ALA A 193 -11.14 -7.47 19.72
N ALA A 194 -12.48 -7.50 19.67
CA ALA A 194 -13.23 -8.75 19.59
C ALA A 194 -12.99 -9.49 18.26
N LEU A 195 -12.95 -8.77 17.13
CA LEU A 195 -12.59 -9.33 15.83
C LEU A 195 -11.22 -10.02 15.89
N ALA A 196 -10.21 -9.32 16.42
CA ALA A 196 -8.86 -9.83 16.57
C ALA A 196 -8.80 -11.05 17.51
N ASN A 197 -9.52 -11.02 18.63
CA ASN A 197 -9.58 -12.13 19.58
C ASN A 197 -10.27 -13.37 19.01
N THR A 198 -11.40 -13.23 18.33
CA THR A 198 -12.08 -14.36 17.68
C THR A 198 -11.21 -14.94 16.55
N TYR A 199 -10.45 -14.10 15.83
CA TYR A 199 -9.46 -14.58 14.87
C TYR A 199 -8.29 -15.31 15.56
N LEU A 200 -7.80 -14.79 16.69
CA LEU A 200 -6.76 -15.44 17.48
C LEU A 200 -7.19 -16.83 17.95
N GLU A 201 -8.40 -16.96 18.49
CA GLU A 201 -8.98 -18.24 18.92
C GLU A 201 -9.05 -19.25 17.78
N TYR A 202 -9.54 -18.83 16.61
CA TYR A 202 -9.51 -19.68 15.41
C TYR A 202 -8.07 -20.06 15.04
N SER A 203 -7.14 -19.11 15.02
CA SER A 203 -5.75 -19.36 14.62
C SER A 203 -5.02 -20.31 15.58
N LYS A 204 -5.37 -20.35 16.87
CA LYS A 204 -4.82 -21.28 17.87
C LYS A 204 -5.34 -22.71 17.69
N ASN A 205 -6.59 -22.85 17.25
CA ASN A 205 -7.26 -24.14 17.11
C ASN A 205 -7.10 -24.79 15.74
N GLN A 206 -6.44 -24.11 14.79
CA GLN A 206 -6.24 -24.60 13.43
C GLN A 206 -4.79 -25.00 13.18
N PRO A 207 -4.56 -26.04 12.36
CA PRO A 207 -3.21 -26.45 11.99
C PRO A 207 -2.53 -25.34 11.17
N ARG A 208 -1.20 -25.35 11.20
CA ARG A 208 -0.40 -24.46 10.34
C ARG A 208 -0.59 -24.83 8.87
N ILE A 209 -0.64 -23.82 8.01
CA ILE A 209 -0.76 -23.96 6.55
C ILE A 209 0.60 -23.61 5.95
N GLU A 210 1.26 -24.59 5.32
CA GLU A 210 2.65 -24.46 4.84
C GLU A 210 3.58 -23.90 5.94
N GLU A 211 3.53 -24.50 7.14
CA GLU A 211 4.31 -24.11 8.34
C GLU A 211 4.00 -22.70 8.89
N LYS A 212 3.05 -21.97 8.29
CA LYS A 212 2.65 -20.61 8.69
C LYS A 212 1.33 -20.63 9.45
N LYS A 213 1.13 -19.61 10.29
CA LYS A 213 -0.15 -19.34 10.95
C LYS A 213 -1.26 -19.09 9.91
N PRO A 214 -2.48 -19.64 10.10
CA PRO A 214 -3.64 -19.30 9.28
C PRO A 214 -3.86 -17.78 9.20
N ARG A 215 -4.35 -17.28 8.07
CA ARG A 215 -4.68 -15.85 7.88
C ARG A 215 -6.17 -15.62 8.09
N LEU A 216 -6.60 -14.37 8.30
CA LEU A 216 -8.03 -14.03 8.41
C LEU A 216 -8.82 -14.52 7.19
N ARG A 217 -8.28 -14.42 5.98
CA ARG A 217 -8.92 -14.99 4.78
C ARG A 217 -9.23 -16.50 4.86
N HIS A 218 -8.46 -17.28 5.63
CA HIS A 218 -8.72 -18.71 5.81
C HIS A 218 -9.87 -18.91 6.81
N LEU A 219 -9.90 -18.12 7.89
CA LEU A 219 -11.05 -18.06 8.80
C LEU A 219 -12.33 -17.74 8.02
N LEU A 220 -12.30 -16.71 7.17
CA LEU A 220 -13.46 -16.31 6.39
C LEU A 220 -13.88 -17.36 5.35
N ALA A 221 -12.94 -18.10 4.78
CA ALA A 221 -13.23 -19.21 3.88
C ALA A 221 -13.88 -20.39 4.62
N ASP A 222 -13.42 -20.69 5.83
CA ASP A 222 -13.89 -21.84 6.62
C ASP A 222 -15.22 -21.58 7.33
N LEU A 223 -15.34 -20.41 7.98
CA LEU A 223 -16.53 -20.06 8.78
C LEU A 223 -17.56 -19.29 7.96
N GLY A 224 -17.15 -18.55 6.94
CA GLY A 224 -17.98 -17.51 6.34
C GLY A 224 -18.03 -16.23 7.19
N VAL A 225 -18.40 -15.12 6.55
CA VAL A 225 -18.49 -13.80 7.20
C VAL A 225 -19.54 -13.78 8.31
N GLU A 226 -20.72 -14.35 8.06
CA GLU A 226 -21.84 -14.37 9.01
C GLU A 226 -21.47 -15.08 10.32
N ASN A 227 -21.01 -16.33 10.25
CA ASN A 227 -20.64 -17.10 11.45
C ASN A 227 -19.46 -16.48 12.21
N TYR A 228 -18.53 -15.82 11.51
CA TYR A 228 -17.45 -15.10 12.18
C TYR A 228 -18.00 -13.95 13.03
N LEU A 229 -18.91 -13.15 12.47
CA LEU A 229 -19.53 -12.02 13.15
C LEU A 229 -20.43 -12.45 14.31
N GLU A 230 -21.15 -13.55 14.18
CA GLU A 230 -21.92 -14.14 15.30
C GLU A 230 -21.03 -14.49 16.49
N ARG A 231 -19.87 -15.11 16.24
CA ARG A 231 -18.89 -15.41 17.29
C ARG A 231 -18.30 -14.15 17.92
N VAL A 232 -18.07 -13.11 17.12
CA VAL A 232 -17.59 -11.80 17.61
C VAL A 232 -18.63 -11.16 18.53
N GLN A 233 -19.92 -11.24 18.17
CA GLN A 233 -21.00 -10.72 19.00
C GLN A 233 -21.09 -11.42 20.36
N GLN A 234 -20.85 -12.73 20.42
CA GLN A 234 -20.83 -13.48 21.69
C GLN A 234 -19.74 -12.97 22.64
N ASN A 235 -18.65 -12.42 22.10
CA ASN A 235 -17.55 -11.84 22.86
C ASN A 235 -17.75 -10.33 23.19
N LEU A 236 -18.85 -9.70 22.75
CA LEU A 236 -19.20 -8.29 22.96
C LEU A 236 -20.60 -8.12 23.58
N PRO A 237 -20.81 -8.43 24.88
CA PRO A 237 -22.14 -8.43 25.49
C PRO A 237 -22.80 -7.05 25.61
N PHE A 238 -22.07 -5.94 25.43
CA PHE A 238 -22.60 -4.56 25.52
C PHE A 238 -22.99 -3.95 24.16
N LEU A 239 -22.67 -4.62 23.04
CA LEU A 239 -23.28 -4.27 21.76
C LEU A 239 -24.71 -4.78 21.80
N GLY A 240 -25.62 -3.90 22.23
CA GLY A 240 -27.05 -4.05 22.04
C GLY A 240 -27.31 -4.28 20.55
N GLN A 241 -27.39 -5.55 20.19
CA GLN A 241 -27.70 -6.06 18.87
C GLN A 241 -26.71 -5.72 17.74
N ILE A 242 -25.69 -6.57 17.52
CA ILE A 242 -25.34 -6.97 16.14
C ILE A 242 -26.47 -7.87 15.56
N THR A 243 -27.56 -8.08 16.31
CA THR A 243 -28.79 -8.72 15.85
C THR A 243 -29.59 -7.77 14.95
N SER A 244 -29.82 -8.22 13.71
CA SER A 244 -30.67 -7.56 12.72
C SER A 244 -30.15 -6.22 12.16
N CYS A 245 -28.86 -6.12 11.82
CA CYS A 245 -28.56 -5.37 10.60
C CYS A 245 -29.30 -6.08 9.49
N THR A 246 -30.19 -5.37 8.81
CA THR A 246 -31.10 -5.88 7.78
C THR A 246 -30.33 -6.78 6.83
N PHE A 247 -30.39 -8.09 7.06
CA PHE A 247 -29.98 -9.09 6.09
C PHE A 247 -30.83 -8.79 4.87
N LEU A 248 -30.25 -8.12 3.87
CA LEU A 248 -30.74 -8.28 2.51
C LEU A 248 -30.64 -9.79 2.28
N LYS A 249 -31.78 -10.47 2.42
CA LYS A 249 -31.94 -11.87 2.04
C LYS A 249 -31.55 -11.97 0.57
N ASN A 250 -30.30 -12.31 0.30
CA ASN A 250 -29.89 -12.98 -0.92
C ASN A 250 -29.45 -14.40 -0.56
N ARG A 251 -30.31 -15.12 0.18
CA ARG A 251 -30.61 -16.50 -0.19
C ARG A 251 -31.73 -16.47 -1.21
N GLN A 252 -31.37 -16.45 -2.48
CA GLN A 252 -31.99 -17.40 -3.38
C GLN A 252 -30.87 -18.30 -3.90
N ASP A 253 -30.89 -19.52 -3.39
CA ASP A 253 -30.30 -20.67 -4.03
C ASP A 253 -30.65 -20.68 -5.53
N THR A 254 -29.73 -21.23 -6.31
CA THR A 254 -29.94 -21.74 -7.67
C THR A 254 -31.40 -22.01 -8.04
N CYS A 255 -31.89 -21.39 -9.12
CA CYS A 255 -32.70 -22.15 -10.07
C CYS A 255 -32.66 -21.58 -11.49
N SER A 256 -32.38 -22.51 -12.39
CA SER A 256 -32.53 -22.54 -13.83
C SER A 256 -33.69 -21.75 -14.44
N THR A 257 -33.43 -21.23 -15.65
CA THR A 257 -34.32 -21.10 -16.82
C THR A 257 -35.70 -20.42 -16.65
N ASN A 258 -35.89 -19.38 -17.47
CA ASN A 258 -37.17 -18.89 -18.02
C ASN A 258 -38.30 -18.40 -17.07
N SER A 259 -38.52 -17.09 -17.16
CA SER A 259 -39.81 -16.40 -17.36
C SER A 259 -40.43 -15.59 -16.21
N LYS A 260 -40.61 -14.29 -16.53
CA LYS A 260 -41.71 -13.34 -16.27
C LYS A 260 -42.49 -13.50 -14.95
N PHE A 261 -42.36 -12.52 -14.04
CA PHE A 261 -43.39 -11.53 -13.70
C PHE A 261 -42.84 -10.53 -12.67
N ASP A 262 -43.24 -9.28 -12.86
CA ASP A 262 -42.91 -8.08 -12.11
C ASP A 262 -43.76 -7.99 -10.83
N CYS A 263 -43.16 -7.64 -9.69
CA CYS A 263 -43.87 -7.00 -8.57
C CYS A 263 -42.89 -6.23 -7.67
N GLY A 264 -42.73 -4.94 -7.98
CA GLY A 264 -42.02 -3.99 -7.14
C GLY A 264 -42.73 -3.72 -5.81
N VAL A 265 -41.94 -3.55 -4.75
CA VAL A 265 -42.14 -2.59 -3.66
C VAL A 265 -40.77 -2.19 -3.09
N GLY A 266 -40.35 -0.95 -3.36
CA GLY A 266 -39.53 -0.10 -2.48
C GLY A 266 -38.17 -0.61 -1.96
N ILE A 267 -37.21 -0.87 -2.86
CA ILE A 267 -35.79 -0.84 -2.50
C ILE A 267 -35.37 0.63 -2.46
N LEU A 268 -35.03 1.17 -1.29
CA LEU A 268 -34.15 2.34 -1.26
C LEU A 268 -32.78 1.84 -1.71
N PRO A 269 -32.27 2.26 -2.87
CA PRO A 269 -30.91 1.93 -3.25
C PRO A 269 -30.01 2.47 -2.14
N ALA A 270 -29.00 1.71 -1.73
CA ALA A 270 -27.79 2.35 -1.25
C ALA A 270 -27.45 3.34 -2.36
N HIS A 271 -27.69 4.63 -2.10
CA HIS A 271 -27.49 5.69 -3.09
C HIS A 271 -26.14 5.39 -3.71
N SER A 272 -26.15 5.21 -5.03
CA SER A 272 -24.98 5.02 -5.86
C SER A 272 -23.87 5.86 -5.26
N ILE A 273 -22.95 5.21 -4.54
CA ILE A 273 -21.71 5.83 -4.11
C ILE A 273 -21.16 6.31 -5.42
N SER A 274 -21.22 7.63 -5.63
CA SER A 274 -20.75 8.23 -6.85
C SER A 274 -19.30 7.79 -6.94
N GLU A 275 -19.02 6.85 -7.85
CA GLU A 275 -17.67 6.52 -8.28
C GLU A 275 -17.15 7.79 -8.95
N LYS A 276 -16.76 8.78 -8.14
CA LYS A 276 -15.95 9.88 -8.61
C LYS A 276 -14.68 9.21 -9.14
N PRO A 277 -14.23 9.52 -10.36
CA PRO A 277 -12.94 9.05 -10.82
C PRO A 277 -11.90 9.61 -9.85
N ILE A 278 -11.40 8.76 -8.95
CA ILE A 278 -10.35 9.14 -8.02
C ILE A 278 -9.12 9.37 -8.88
N GLU A 279 -8.67 10.63 -8.97
CA GLU A 279 -7.36 10.92 -9.51
C GLU A 279 -6.33 10.26 -8.58
N HIS A 280 -5.84 9.07 -8.97
CA HIS A 280 -4.98 8.17 -8.18
C HIS A 280 -3.62 8.75 -7.74
N TYR A 281 -3.39 10.07 -7.92
CA TYR A 281 -2.11 10.73 -7.76
C TYR A 281 -2.16 11.96 -6.85
N GLN A 282 -3.24 12.18 -6.12
CA GLN A 282 -3.34 13.26 -5.13
C GLN A 282 -2.34 13.14 -3.96
N HIS A 283 -1.66 12.00 -3.85
CA HIS A 283 -0.54 11.81 -2.93
C HIS A 283 0.80 12.44 -3.42
N LEU A 284 0.83 13.01 -4.63
CA LEU A 284 1.98 13.73 -5.21
C LEU A 284 1.56 15.13 -5.66
N GLY A 285 2.48 16.10 -5.61
CA GLY A 285 2.22 17.47 -6.03
C GLY A 285 1.73 18.35 -4.89
N ILE A 286 1.38 19.59 -5.23
CA ILE A 286 0.90 20.58 -4.26
C ILE A 286 -0.62 20.53 -4.20
N HIS A 287 -1.16 20.37 -3.00
CA HIS A 287 -2.60 20.27 -2.77
C HIS A 287 -3.01 21.11 -1.58
N PRO A 288 -4.19 21.74 -1.64
CA PRO A 288 -4.64 22.56 -0.55
C PRO A 288 -5.23 21.72 0.60
N GLN A 289 -5.10 22.20 1.83
CA GLN A 289 -5.64 21.54 3.03
C GLN A 289 -7.05 22.04 3.39
N GLN A 290 -7.69 21.35 4.33
CA GLN A 290 -8.91 21.80 5.01
C GLN A 290 -8.70 23.14 5.71
N GLN A 291 -7.53 23.33 6.34
CA GLN A 291 -7.17 24.60 6.97
C GLN A 291 -6.92 25.66 5.89
N SER A 292 -7.67 26.76 5.94
CA SER A 292 -7.50 27.87 4.99
C SER A 292 -6.09 28.46 5.07
N GLY A 293 -5.49 28.76 3.91
CA GLY A 293 -4.14 29.31 3.80
C GLY A 293 -3.00 28.30 3.91
N PHE A 294 -3.30 27.01 4.05
CA PHE A 294 -2.31 25.94 4.11
C PHE A 294 -2.45 24.92 2.97
N SER A 295 -1.32 24.34 2.60
CA SER A 295 -1.19 23.26 1.63
C SER A 295 -0.31 22.13 2.18
N TYR A 296 -0.45 20.95 1.58
CA TYR A 296 0.53 19.88 1.67
C TYR A 296 1.22 19.71 0.31
N ILE A 297 2.43 19.15 0.34
CA ILE A 297 3.17 18.73 -0.87
C ILE A 297 3.53 17.25 -0.76
N GLY A 298 3.14 16.48 -1.77
CA GLY A 298 3.54 15.10 -1.94
C GLY A 298 4.83 15.00 -2.74
N ILE A 299 5.78 14.23 -2.22
CA ILE A 299 7.16 14.13 -2.69
C ILE A 299 7.41 12.68 -3.12
N ALA A 300 7.83 12.53 -4.37
CA ALA A 300 8.15 11.25 -4.96
C ALA A 300 9.48 10.72 -4.42
N LEU A 301 9.49 9.45 -4.04
CA LEU A 301 10.69 8.70 -3.69
C LEU A 301 10.83 7.56 -4.69
N THR A 302 11.83 7.64 -5.57
CA THR A 302 12.06 6.60 -6.59
C THR A 302 12.25 5.24 -5.91
N LEU A 303 11.34 4.30 -6.17
CA LEU A 303 11.28 2.97 -5.54
C LEU A 303 11.16 3.00 -4.01
N GLY A 304 10.64 4.09 -3.44
CA GLY A 304 10.57 4.33 -2.00
C GLY A 304 11.91 4.53 -1.30
N ARG A 305 13.01 4.66 -2.05
CA ARG A 305 14.36 4.75 -1.47
C ARG A 305 14.61 6.15 -0.92
N LEU A 306 15.15 6.21 0.30
CA LEU A 306 15.51 7.46 0.96
C LEU A 306 16.87 7.31 1.65
N LYS A 307 17.81 8.22 1.38
CA LYS A 307 19.08 8.28 2.12
C LYS A 307 18.84 8.81 3.54
N SER A 308 19.64 8.36 4.50
CA SER A 308 19.58 8.87 5.89
C SER A 308 19.71 10.40 5.95
N GLN A 309 20.61 11.00 5.16
CA GLN A 309 20.75 12.45 5.07
C GLN A 309 19.50 13.13 4.49
N GLN A 310 18.91 12.58 3.42
CA GLN A 310 17.66 13.11 2.86
C GLN A 310 16.52 13.06 3.88
N LEU A 311 16.45 12.02 4.73
CA LEU A 311 15.46 11.95 5.81
C LEU A 311 15.64 13.10 6.82
N ARG A 312 16.88 13.43 7.20
CA ARG A 312 17.17 14.57 8.10
C ARG A 312 16.80 15.88 7.43
N ASP A 313 17.18 16.07 6.18
CA ASP A 313 16.93 17.31 5.45
C ASP A 313 15.43 17.54 5.23
N LEU A 314 14.68 16.50 4.87
CA LEU A 314 13.22 16.56 4.76
C LEU A 314 12.56 16.87 6.11
N ALA A 315 13.04 16.28 7.21
CA ALA A 315 12.53 16.59 8.54
C ALA A 315 12.79 18.06 8.92
N ASN A 316 13.96 18.59 8.59
CA ASN A 316 14.28 20.01 8.78
C ASN A 316 13.39 20.91 7.91
N LEU A 317 13.14 20.53 6.65
CA LEU A 317 12.20 21.25 5.79
C LEU A 317 10.79 21.23 6.37
N ALA A 318 10.32 20.08 6.85
CA ALA A 318 9.01 19.97 7.50
C ALA A 318 8.91 20.85 8.77
N GLN A 319 10.00 20.98 9.53
CA GLN A 319 10.07 21.86 10.71
C GLN A 319 10.07 23.34 10.34
N ASN A 320 10.79 23.71 9.29
CA ASN A 320 11.00 25.09 8.88
C ASN A 320 9.83 25.67 8.07
N PHE A 321 9.12 24.83 7.31
CA PHE A 321 8.04 25.24 6.42
C PHE A 321 6.65 24.85 6.93
N GLY A 322 6.55 23.84 7.80
CA GLY A 322 5.29 23.34 8.33
C GLY A 322 5.34 23.10 9.84
N ARG A 323 4.88 21.93 10.28
CA ARG A 323 4.78 21.56 11.71
C ARG A 323 5.77 20.49 12.19
N GLY A 324 6.84 20.24 11.42
CA GLY A 324 7.83 19.22 11.78
C GLY A 324 7.34 17.79 11.64
N ILE A 325 6.37 17.56 10.75
CA ILE A 325 5.76 16.25 10.49
C ILE A 325 6.01 15.80 9.06
N LEU A 326 6.54 14.59 8.91
CA LEU A 326 6.55 13.83 7.65
C LEU A 326 5.44 12.78 7.68
N ARG A 327 4.80 12.57 6.53
CA ARG A 327 3.72 11.59 6.38
C ARG A 327 4.07 10.59 5.29
N LEU A 328 4.45 9.39 5.67
CA LEU A 328 4.71 8.28 4.75
C LEU A 328 3.41 7.84 4.08
N THR A 329 3.51 7.47 2.81
CA THR A 329 2.35 7.04 2.03
C THR A 329 2.46 5.55 1.67
N PRO A 330 1.33 4.85 1.49
CA PRO A 330 1.32 3.48 0.95
C PRO A 330 1.76 3.38 -0.52
N TRP A 331 1.91 4.50 -1.24
CA TRP A 331 2.53 4.54 -2.57
C TRP A 331 4.04 4.70 -2.51
N GLN A 332 4.65 4.44 -1.35
CA GLN A 332 6.10 4.50 -1.12
C GLN A 332 6.69 5.92 -1.24
N ASN A 333 5.84 6.94 -1.20
CA ASN A 333 6.19 8.36 -1.22
C ASN A 333 6.01 8.97 0.17
N LEU A 334 6.23 10.28 0.33
CA LEU A 334 5.93 11.00 1.57
C LEU A 334 5.32 12.38 1.32
N LEU A 335 4.67 12.95 2.34
CA LEU A 335 4.13 14.31 2.33
C LEU A 335 4.84 15.17 3.38
N ILE A 336 4.93 16.46 3.07
CA ILE A 336 5.08 17.53 4.07
C ILE A 336 3.76 18.30 4.11
N SER A 337 3.22 18.53 5.32
CA SER A 337 1.95 19.24 5.53
C SER A 337 2.11 20.53 6.30
N ASP A 338 1.01 21.26 6.40
CA ASP A 338 0.82 22.48 7.17
C ASP A 338 1.71 23.62 6.68
N ILE A 339 1.92 23.68 5.36
CA ILE A 339 2.77 24.67 4.70
C ILE A 339 1.93 25.90 4.35
N PRO A 340 2.29 27.11 4.81
CA PRO A 340 1.62 28.32 4.37
C PRO A 340 1.72 28.48 2.85
N ASN A 341 0.60 28.78 2.18
CA ASN A 341 0.53 28.81 0.71
C ASN A 341 1.60 29.70 0.06
N HIS A 342 1.95 30.82 0.69
CA HIS A 342 2.95 31.76 0.17
C HIS A 342 4.39 31.21 0.19
N ARG A 343 4.66 30.11 0.91
CA ARG A 343 5.99 29.47 1.01
C ARG A 343 6.12 28.17 0.21
N ILE A 344 5.03 27.69 -0.40
CA ILE A 344 5.02 26.37 -1.03
C ILE A 344 6.03 26.23 -2.16
N TYR A 345 6.22 27.27 -2.98
CA TYR A 345 7.19 27.27 -4.08
C TYR A 345 8.63 27.40 -3.60
N GLU A 346 8.87 28.05 -2.47
CA GLU A 346 10.19 28.08 -1.83
C GLU A 346 10.55 26.67 -1.33
N LEU A 347 9.62 25.99 -0.67
CA LEU A 347 9.79 24.60 -0.24
C LEU A 347 10.04 23.66 -1.43
N GLU A 348 9.27 23.78 -2.51
CA GLU A 348 9.44 22.95 -3.71
C GLU A 348 10.86 23.10 -4.29
N LYS A 349 11.42 24.31 -4.32
CA LYS A 349 12.82 24.53 -4.69
C LYS A 349 13.77 23.86 -3.72
N SER A 350 13.56 23.95 -2.41
CA SER A 350 14.40 23.27 -1.42
C SER A 350 14.39 21.75 -1.59
N ILE A 351 13.23 21.16 -1.90
CA ILE A 351 13.08 19.72 -2.19
C ILE A 351 13.91 19.34 -3.44
N ALA A 352 13.87 20.16 -4.48
CA ALA A 352 14.67 19.94 -5.70
C ALA A 352 16.19 19.89 -5.42
N HIS A 353 16.70 20.71 -4.49
CA HIS A 353 18.11 20.67 -4.08
C HIS A 353 18.51 19.36 -3.38
N LEU A 354 17.55 18.61 -2.85
CA LEU A 354 17.77 17.28 -2.28
C LEU A 354 17.76 16.15 -3.33
N GLY A 355 17.60 16.50 -4.61
CA GLY A 355 17.43 15.55 -5.71
C GLY A 355 16.07 14.84 -5.71
N LEU A 356 15.05 15.48 -5.12
CA LEU A 356 13.68 14.96 -5.04
C LEU A 356 12.72 15.87 -5.82
N HIS A 357 11.51 15.40 -6.11
CA HIS A 357 10.50 16.18 -6.83
C HIS A 357 9.07 15.82 -6.39
N SER A 358 8.11 16.64 -6.81
CA SER A 358 6.68 16.53 -6.49
C SER A 358 5.82 16.05 -7.67
N SER A 359 6.37 15.99 -8.89
CA SER A 359 5.59 15.73 -10.10
C SER A 359 5.12 14.26 -10.23
N ALA A 360 3.82 14.06 -10.45
CA ALA A 360 3.24 12.76 -10.79
C ALA A 360 3.48 12.31 -12.24
N THR A 361 3.95 13.22 -13.11
CA THR A 361 4.26 12.94 -14.52
C THR A 361 5.76 12.84 -14.80
N ASN A 362 6.59 12.91 -13.75
CA ASN A 362 7.98 12.50 -13.86
C ASN A 362 8.03 10.97 -13.88
N LEU A 363 8.78 10.39 -14.82
CA LEU A 363 8.88 8.95 -15.02
C LEU A 363 9.41 8.21 -13.78
N ASP A 364 10.22 8.87 -12.95
CA ASP A 364 10.72 8.28 -11.71
C ASP A 364 9.61 8.08 -10.65
N SER A 365 8.52 8.86 -10.70
CA SER A 365 7.33 8.68 -9.85
C SER A 365 6.52 7.45 -10.23
N CYS A 366 6.67 6.96 -11.46
CA CYS A 366 5.87 5.89 -12.02
C CYS A 366 6.29 4.51 -11.51
N LEU A 367 7.48 4.39 -10.92
CA LEU A 367 8.11 3.11 -10.68
C LEU A 367 7.69 2.48 -9.35
N VAL A 368 7.27 1.22 -9.43
CA VAL A 368 7.14 0.34 -8.28
C VAL A 368 7.90 -0.94 -8.56
N ALA A 369 8.75 -1.40 -7.64
CA ALA A 369 9.51 -2.63 -7.84
C ALA A 369 9.59 -3.46 -6.57
N CYS A 370 9.51 -4.78 -6.71
CA CYS A 370 9.84 -5.66 -5.59
C CYS A 370 11.37 -5.64 -5.32
N ALA A 371 11.82 -6.41 -4.32
CA ALA A 371 13.22 -6.45 -3.95
C ALA A 371 14.14 -7.06 -5.04
N GLY A 372 13.59 -7.77 -6.02
CA GLY A 372 14.37 -8.39 -7.09
C GLY A 372 15.27 -9.53 -6.62
N SER A 373 16.05 -10.09 -7.53
CA SER A 373 16.97 -11.20 -7.29
C SER A 373 18.14 -10.80 -6.39
N SER A 374 18.43 -9.50 -6.26
CA SER A 374 19.37 -8.93 -5.29
C SER A 374 18.88 -9.07 -3.84
N GLY A 375 17.58 -8.88 -3.59
CA GLY A 375 17.00 -8.94 -2.24
C GLY A 375 16.08 -10.13 -1.92
N CYS A 376 15.68 -10.94 -2.92
CA CYS A 376 14.68 -12.00 -2.76
C CYS A 376 15.09 -13.31 -3.45
N ALA A 377 15.00 -14.43 -2.72
CA ALA A 377 15.33 -15.76 -3.25
C ALA A 377 14.38 -16.28 -4.34
N SER A 378 13.14 -15.79 -4.37
CA SER A 378 12.14 -16.21 -5.37
C SER A 378 12.19 -15.41 -6.67
N ALA A 379 13.01 -14.36 -6.75
CA ALA A 379 13.04 -13.47 -7.90
C ALA A 379 14.08 -13.92 -8.94
N ILE A 380 13.69 -13.78 -10.21
CA ILE A 380 14.48 -14.12 -11.39
C ILE A 380 15.34 -12.91 -11.83
N THR A 381 14.77 -11.70 -11.79
CA THR A 381 15.40 -10.46 -12.28
C THR A 381 15.74 -9.48 -11.16
N ASP A 382 16.69 -8.57 -11.39
CA ASP A 382 17.08 -7.52 -10.43
C ASP A 382 16.21 -6.27 -10.61
N THR A 383 14.94 -6.41 -10.24
CA THR A 383 13.87 -5.45 -10.54
C THR A 383 14.17 -4.00 -10.21
N GLN A 384 14.86 -3.71 -9.11
CA GLN A 384 15.13 -2.32 -8.72
C GLN A 384 16.18 -1.69 -9.63
N SER A 385 17.25 -2.41 -9.94
CA SER A 385 18.31 -1.96 -10.85
C SER A 385 17.79 -1.83 -12.29
N ASP A 386 16.98 -2.81 -12.72
CA ASP A 386 16.38 -2.83 -14.05
C ASP A 386 15.40 -1.66 -14.23
N ALA A 387 14.56 -1.38 -13.24
CA ALA A 387 13.63 -0.25 -13.26
C ALA A 387 14.36 1.11 -13.35
N LEU A 388 15.42 1.30 -12.55
CA LEU A 388 16.23 2.53 -12.57
C LEU A 388 16.98 2.72 -13.89
N THR A 389 17.46 1.63 -14.49
CA THR A 389 18.13 1.67 -15.79
C THR A 389 17.15 2.03 -16.90
N MET A 390 15.98 1.37 -16.90
CA MET A 390 14.91 1.62 -17.86
C MET A 390 14.45 3.08 -17.80
N VAL A 391 14.15 3.61 -16.61
CA VAL A 391 13.58 4.95 -16.49
C VAL A 391 14.55 6.05 -16.92
N LYS A 392 15.85 5.88 -16.63
CA LYS A 392 16.91 6.80 -17.05
C LYS A 392 17.00 6.90 -18.57
N ASP A 393 16.86 5.76 -19.26
CA ASP A 393 16.88 5.69 -20.72
C ASP A 393 15.55 6.20 -21.32
N LEU A 394 14.42 5.82 -20.75
CA LEU A 394 13.08 6.25 -21.18
C LEU A 394 12.92 7.78 -21.09
N ALA A 395 13.45 8.41 -20.04
CA ALA A 395 13.42 9.86 -19.84
C ALA A 395 14.18 10.65 -20.92
N GLN A 396 15.11 10.02 -21.65
CA GLN A 396 15.78 10.63 -22.80
C GLN A 396 14.95 10.53 -24.08
N LYS A 397 14.00 9.60 -24.15
CA LYS A 397 13.26 9.25 -25.37
C LYS A 397 11.89 9.92 -25.48
N LEU A 398 11.23 10.18 -24.36
CA LEU A 398 9.90 10.78 -24.32
C LEU A 398 9.62 11.47 -22.99
N LYS A 399 8.61 12.34 -23.01
CA LYS A 399 7.97 12.90 -21.82
C LYS A 399 6.55 12.36 -21.74
N ILE A 400 6.07 12.09 -20.53
CA ILE A 400 4.66 11.81 -20.28
C ILE A 400 4.00 13.06 -19.72
N ASP A 401 2.75 13.26 -20.09
CA ASP A 401 1.89 14.36 -19.64
C ASP A 401 0.73 13.86 -18.76
N ARG A 402 0.67 12.55 -18.54
CA ARG A 402 -0.24 11.89 -17.62
C ARG A 402 0.51 10.91 -16.74
N PRO A 403 0.13 10.79 -15.46
CA PRO A 403 0.71 9.79 -14.59
C PRO A 403 0.42 8.37 -15.11
N ILE A 404 1.42 7.50 -14.97
CA ILE A 404 1.36 6.09 -15.36
C ILE A 404 2.07 5.30 -14.25
N ASN A 405 1.61 4.10 -13.94
CA ASN A 405 2.32 3.22 -13.02
C ASN A 405 3.01 2.06 -13.77
N ILE A 406 4.27 1.81 -13.46
CA ILE A 406 5.10 0.75 -14.04
C ILE A 406 5.64 -0.13 -12.92
N HIS A 407 5.25 -1.41 -12.91
CA HIS A 407 5.55 -2.35 -11.84
C HIS A 407 6.53 -3.41 -12.31
N PHE A 408 7.69 -3.47 -11.68
CA PHE A 408 8.67 -4.53 -11.87
C PHE A 408 8.50 -5.60 -10.79
N SER A 409 8.01 -6.78 -11.19
CA SER A 409 7.92 -7.95 -10.34
C SER A 409 8.94 -9.00 -10.76
N GLY A 410 9.83 -9.41 -9.85
CA GLY A 410 10.88 -10.37 -10.15
C GLY A 410 10.39 -11.81 -10.32
N CYS A 411 9.12 -12.08 -9.99
CA CYS A 411 8.47 -13.38 -10.18
C CYS A 411 6.94 -13.23 -10.16
N GLN A 412 6.22 -14.34 -10.28
CA GLN A 412 4.75 -14.38 -10.28
C GLN A 412 4.09 -14.09 -8.92
N LYS A 413 4.84 -13.73 -7.88
CA LYS A 413 4.28 -13.35 -6.56
C LYS A 413 3.82 -11.89 -6.48
N PHE A 414 4.27 -11.03 -7.40
CA PHE A 414 3.85 -9.63 -7.53
C PHE A 414 3.86 -8.83 -6.21
N CYS A 415 4.88 -9.03 -5.38
CA CYS A 415 4.88 -8.56 -3.99
C CYS A 415 4.74 -7.05 -3.80
N ALA A 416 5.15 -6.22 -4.76
CA ALA A 416 5.13 -4.77 -4.60
C ALA A 416 3.74 -4.17 -4.88
N GLN A 417 2.96 -4.76 -5.79
CA GLN A 417 1.57 -4.37 -6.11
C GLN A 417 0.70 -5.60 -6.34
N HIS A 418 -0.39 -5.73 -5.57
CA HIS A 418 -1.27 -6.91 -5.57
C HIS A 418 -2.42 -6.87 -6.57
N ASN A 419 -2.60 -5.75 -7.26
CA ASN A 419 -3.63 -5.57 -8.28
C ASN A 419 -2.94 -5.23 -9.60
N PRO A 420 -3.56 -5.56 -10.76
CA PRO A 420 -3.10 -5.07 -12.05
C PRO A 420 -2.99 -3.54 -12.05
N ILE A 421 -1.89 -3.04 -12.59
CA ILE A 421 -1.64 -1.61 -12.79
C ILE A 421 -1.44 -1.33 -14.29
N ASP A 422 -1.19 -0.08 -14.67
CA ASP A 422 -1.08 0.32 -16.09
C ASP A 422 -0.11 -0.56 -16.88
N ILE A 423 1.11 -0.78 -16.38
CA ILE A 423 2.12 -1.66 -17.00
C ILE A 423 2.78 -2.54 -15.92
N THR A 424 2.81 -3.85 -16.15
CA THR A 424 3.47 -4.81 -15.24
C THR A 424 4.51 -5.64 -15.99
N LEU A 425 5.75 -5.63 -15.51
CA LEU A 425 6.84 -6.47 -16.00
C LEU A 425 7.05 -7.63 -15.03
N VAL A 426 6.88 -8.87 -15.50
CA VAL A 426 7.06 -10.09 -14.71
C VAL A 426 8.34 -10.79 -15.14
N GLY A 427 9.28 -10.94 -14.21
CA GLY A 427 10.56 -11.60 -14.45
C GLY A 427 10.38 -13.06 -14.82
N ILE A 428 11.01 -13.47 -15.91
CA ILE A 428 11.01 -14.83 -16.47
C ILE A 428 12.41 -15.26 -16.90
N GLN A 429 12.56 -16.57 -17.12
CA GLN A 429 13.74 -17.16 -17.73
C GLN A 429 13.48 -17.33 -19.23
N ILE A 430 14.38 -16.83 -20.07
CA ILE A 430 14.29 -16.88 -21.53
C ILE A 430 15.36 -17.86 -22.04
N SER A 431 14.94 -18.83 -22.85
CA SER A 431 15.83 -19.79 -23.50
C SER A 431 16.40 -19.19 -24.79
N GLN A 432 17.71 -19.06 -24.88
CA GLN A 432 18.42 -18.60 -26.08
C GLN A 432 19.51 -19.62 -26.46
N GLY A 433 19.16 -20.54 -27.35
CA GLY A 433 20.01 -21.70 -27.69
C GLY A 433 20.25 -22.57 -26.46
N ASN A 434 21.53 -22.78 -26.11
CA ASN A 434 21.94 -23.59 -24.94
C ASN A 434 22.07 -22.76 -23.64
N LYS A 435 21.67 -21.49 -23.64
CA LYS A 435 21.75 -20.61 -22.46
C LYS A 435 20.36 -20.18 -22.02
N THR A 436 20.23 -19.96 -20.71
CA THR A 436 19.06 -19.30 -20.13
C THR A 436 19.47 -17.94 -19.62
N ILE A 437 18.75 -16.90 -20.01
CA ILE A 437 18.96 -15.52 -19.57
C ILE A 437 17.72 -15.00 -18.87
N ALA A 438 17.89 -14.04 -17.96
CA ALA A 438 16.77 -13.39 -17.32
C ALA A 438 16.16 -12.32 -18.25
N GLY A 439 14.85 -12.17 -18.22
CA GLY A 439 14.11 -11.11 -18.92
C GLY A 439 12.71 -10.96 -18.37
N TYR A 440 11.81 -10.35 -19.13
CA TYR A 440 10.47 -10.02 -18.66
C TYR A 440 9.39 -10.34 -19.68
N ASP A 441 8.25 -10.82 -19.18
CA ASP A 441 6.98 -10.67 -19.85
C ASP A 441 6.37 -9.31 -19.46
N ILE A 442 5.91 -8.54 -20.45
CA ILE A 442 5.33 -7.21 -20.26
C ILE A 442 3.83 -7.28 -20.48
N TYR A 443 3.09 -6.93 -19.45
CA TYR A 443 1.65 -6.87 -19.40
C TYR A 443 1.16 -5.43 -19.29
N ALA A 444 -0.07 -5.16 -19.74
CA ALA A 444 -0.72 -3.88 -19.55
C ALA A 444 -2.24 -3.98 -19.40
N GLY A 445 -2.83 -2.95 -18.81
CA GLY A 445 -4.26 -2.91 -18.53
C GLY A 445 -4.67 -3.83 -17.38
N LYS A 446 -5.97 -4.05 -17.22
CA LYS A 446 -6.53 -4.78 -16.06
C LYS A 446 -7.21 -6.10 -16.43
N THR A 447 -7.29 -6.44 -17.71
CA THR A 447 -8.02 -7.65 -18.18
C THR A 447 -7.13 -8.89 -18.30
N ASP A 448 -7.76 -10.05 -18.53
CA ASP A 448 -7.18 -11.34 -18.96
C ASP A 448 -6.34 -12.12 -17.94
N SER A 449 -5.57 -11.46 -17.08
CA SER A 449 -4.79 -12.13 -16.04
C SER A 449 -4.63 -11.25 -14.80
N PRO A 450 -4.13 -11.80 -13.68
CA PRO A 450 -3.75 -11.00 -12.51
C PRO A 450 -2.66 -9.95 -12.76
N PHE A 451 -1.98 -9.99 -13.91
CA PHE A 451 -0.95 -9.02 -14.33
C PHE A 451 -1.44 -8.03 -15.40
N GLY A 452 -2.67 -8.19 -15.89
CA GLY A 452 -3.17 -7.54 -17.11
C GLY A 452 -2.99 -8.42 -18.35
N ARG A 453 -3.08 -7.80 -19.52
CA ARG A 453 -2.99 -8.48 -20.82
C ARG A 453 -1.54 -8.55 -21.27
N LEU A 454 -1.07 -9.73 -21.69
CA LEU A 454 0.30 -9.90 -22.20
C LEU A 454 0.48 -9.13 -23.52
N ILE A 455 1.41 -8.18 -23.53
CA ILE A 455 1.72 -7.33 -24.71
C ILE A 455 3.00 -7.79 -25.39
N PHE A 456 4.07 -8.01 -24.61
CA PHE A 456 5.34 -8.51 -25.11
C PHE A 456 5.80 -9.71 -24.29
N HIS A 457 6.21 -10.77 -24.98
CA HIS A 457 6.73 -11.99 -24.37
C HIS A 457 8.25 -12.03 -24.48
N ALA A 458 8.93 -12.52 -23.44
CA ALA A 458 10.38 -12.78 -23.47
C ALA A 458 11.23 -11.57 -23.89
N VAL A 459 10.95 -10.40 -23.31
CA VAL A 459 11.71 -9.16 -23.54
C VAL A 459 13.01 -9.19 -22.75
N ILE A 460 14.14 -9.05 -23.45
CA ILE A 460 15.47 -8.96 -22.83
C ILE A 460 15.71 -7.56 -22.25
N LEU A 461 16.61 -7.45 -21.28
CA LEU A 461 16.88 -6.21 -20.53
C LEU A 461 17.16 -5.00 -21.44
N ALA A 462 17.92 -5.20 -22.52
CA ALA A 462 18.29 -4.14 -23.47
C ALA A 462 17.09 -3.56 -24.25
N GLU A 463 15.99 -4.30 -24.35
CA GLU A 463 14.82 -3.93 -25.16
C GLU A 463 13.69 -3.32 -24.34
N ILE A 464 13.68 -3.51 -23.00
CA ILE A 464 12.59 -3.09 -22.12
C ILE A 464 12.20 -1.63 -22.36
N SER A 465 13.17 -0.72 -22.33
CA SER A 465 12.92 0.72 -22.51
C SER A 465 12.31 1.05 -23.88
N ASN A 466 12.74 0.36 -24.95
CA ASN A 466 12.15 0.53 -26.28
C ASN A 466 10.71 0.02 -26.32
N SER A 467 10.44 -1.15 -25.74
CA SER A 467 9.09 -1.73 -25.67
C SER A 467 8.13 -0.83 -24.90
N ILE A 468 8.55 -0.30 -23.75
CA ILE A 468 7.74 0.65 -22.97
C ILE A 468 7.54 1.96 -23.74
N ALA A 469 8.60 2.52 -24.35
CA ALA A 469 8.49 3.74 -25.15
C ALA A 469 7.48 3.59 -26.30
N GLN A 470 7.49 2.45 -26.98
CA GLN A 470 6.55 2.12 -28.06
C GLN A 470 5.10 2.15 -27.56
N MET A 471 4.80 1.50 -26.43
CA MET A 471 3.46 1.51 -25.83
C MET A 471 3.01 2.94 -25.45
N LEU A 472 3.91 3.71 -24.85
CA LEU A 472 3.61 5.07 -24.40
C LEU A 472 3.36 6.03 -25.56
N ARG A 473 4.12 5.92 -26.66
CA ARG A 473 3.88 6.71 -27.88
C ARG A 473 2.55 6.39 -28.54
N VAL A 474 2.23 5.10 -28.66
CA VAL A 474 0.91 4.65 -29.16
C VAL A 474 -0.21 5.23 -28.30
N TYR A 475 -0.08 5.14 -26.97
CA TYR A 475 -1.05 5.75 -26.05
C TYR A 475 -1.17 7.26 -26.26
N GLN A 476 -0.08 8.02 -26.27
CA GLN A 476 -0.11 9.48 -26.45
C GLN A 476 -0.74 9.90 -27.78
N ARG A 477 -0.54 9.11 -28.84
CA ARG A 477 -1.04 9.42 -30.18
C ARG A 477 -2.53 9.07 -30.37
N PHE A 478 -3.01 7.98 -29.76
CA PHE A 478 -4.32 7.41 -30.06
C PHE A 478 -5.33 7.43 -28.92
N ARG A 479 -4.95 7.92 -27.73
CA ARG A 479 -5.86 8.10 -26.60
C ARG A 479 -6.87 9.22 -26.87
N ALA A 480 -8.05 9.09 -26.27
CA ALA A 480 -9.01 10.18 -26.19
C ALA A 480 -8.54 11.27 -25.21
N PRO A 481 -9.12 12.49 -25.26
CA PRO A 481 -8.95 13.47 -24.19
C PRO A 481 -9.27 12.85 -22.83
N ASP A 482 -8.46 13.16 -21.82
CA ASP A 482 -8.63 12.68 -20.43
C ASP A 482 -8.61 11.16 -20.18
N GLU A 483 -8.41 10.36 -21.23
CA GLU A 483 -8.26 8.92 -21.12
C GLU A 483 -6.93 8.56 -20.42
N SER A 484 -6.99 7.60 -19.48
CA SER A 484 -5.84 7.02 -18.79
C SER A 484 -5.24 5.85 -19.57
N PHE A 485 -4.00 5.46 -19.22
CA PHE A 485 -3.32 4.38 -19.92
C PHE A 485 -4.07 3.05 -19.81
N GLY A 486 -4.46 2.63 -18.60
CA GLY A 486 -5.23 1.41 -18.41
C GLY A 486 -6.54 1.38 -19.21
N VAL A 487 -7.32 2.48 -19.21
CA VAL A 487 -8.58 2.57 -19.97
C VAL A 487 -8.32 2.45 -21.48
N PHE A 488 -7.29 3.13 -21.99
CA PHE A 488 -6.88 3.03 -23.38
C PHE A 488 -6.54 1.59 -23.80
N ILE A 489 -5.78 0.87 -22.98
CA ILE A 489 -5.38 -0.52 -23.25
C ILE A 489 -6.61 -1.44 -23.22
N ASP A 490 -7.44 -1.30 -22.19
CA ASP A 490 -8.56 -2.21 -21.95
C ASP A 490 -9.66 -2.08 -23.01
N ARG A 491 -9.89 -0.88 -23.56
CA ARG A 491 -10.91 -0.67 -24.61
C ARG A 491 -10.54 -1.23 -25.99
N LEU A 492 -9.25 -1.47 -26.25
CA LEU A 492 -8.78 -1.99 -27.54
C LEU A 492 -8.76 -3.52 -27.50
N SER A 493 -9.10 -4.18 -28.60
CA SER A 493 -8.79 -5.61 -28.74
C SER A 493 -7.27 -5.83 -28.82
N ILE A 494 -6.79 -6.98 -28.36
CA ILE A 494 -5.35 -7.31 -28.44
C ILE A 494 -4.82 -7.19 -29.88
N TYR A 495 -5.60 -7.65 -30.87
CA TYR A 495 -5.26 -7.55 -32.27
C TYR A 495 -5.07 -6.09 -32.71
N LYS A 496 -6.01 -5.20 -32.34
CA LYS A 496 -5.92 -3.79 -32.71
C LYS A 496 -4.71 -3.13 -32.04
N LEU A 497 -4.45 -3.44 -30.77
CA LEU A 497 -3.30 -2.92 -30.04
C LEU A 497 -1.98 -3.35 -30.69
N GLN A 498 -1.84 -4.63 -31.06
CA GLN A 498 -0.65 -5.15 -31.76
C GLN A 498 -0.43 -4.45 -33.11
N GLN A 499 -1.50 -4.19 -33.88
CA GLN A 499 -1.39 -3.43 -35.13
C GLN A 499 -0.87 -2.00 -34.91
N LEU A 500 -1.33 -1.31 -33.86
CA LEU A 500 -0.83 0.03 -33.53
C LEU A 500 0.64 0.00 -33.09
N LEU A 501 1.05 -1.01 -32.31
CA LEU A 501 2.44 -1.17 -31.89
C LEU A 501 3.34 -1.40 -33.12
N ILE A 502 2.97 -2.29 -34.04
CA ILE A 502 3.73 -2.55 -35.28
C ILE A 502 3.88 -1.26 -36.12
N GLN A 503 2.84 -0.44 -36.21
CA GLN A 503 2.90 0.83 -36.95
C GLN A 503 3.88 1.84 -36.35
N GLU A 504 4.10 1.81 -35.03
CA GLU A 504 5.00 2.75 -34.34
C GLU A 504 6.48 2.36 -34.47
N ASN A 505 6.78 1.08 -34.73
CA ASN A 505 8.13 0.58 -35.06
C ASN A 505 8.07 -0.27 -36.34
N PRO A 506 8.09 0.33 -37.54
CA PRO A 506 8.01 -0.40 -38.81
C PRO A 506 9.30 -1.15 -39.20
N ASN A 507 10.27 -1.29 -38.29
CA ASN A 507 11.58 -1.91 -38.54
C ASN A 507 11.75 -3.24 -37.81
#